data_AF-Q26C61-F1
#
_entry.id   AF-Q26C61-F1
#
_cell.length_a   1.000
_cell.length_b   1.000
_cell.length_c   1.000
_cell.angle_alpha   90.00
_cell.angle_beta   90.00
_cell.angle_gamma   90.00
#
_symmetry.space_group_name_H-M   'P 1'
#
loop_
_entity.id
_entity.type
_entity.pdbx_description
1 polymer ?
#
loop_
_entity_poly.entity_id
_entity_poly.type
_entity_poly.pdbx_seq_one_letter_code
_entity_poly.pdbx_strand_id
1 'polypeptide(L)'
;MKKLITLIILTITLISCDSITGEEIGRLAINEVSTGKDHKILKEFTIDLKKGDEIGIWSDMDIQYTGEVTLTFKLTMFKNSKRIATIDIDPTDKYITIGEMQKSINGKTDWSFTGKNTSLTIDDDATYTFKGILVATKNSTLQINQAEVIFKRS
;
A
#
# COMPACT_ATOMS: atom_id res chain seq x y z
N MET A 1 55.18 -8.41 -15.13
CA MET A 1 54.13 -7.57 -15.72
C MET A 1 52.90 -8.43 -16.06
N LYS A 2 51.75 -8.06 -15.49
CA LYS A 2 50.39 -8.23 -16.04
C LYS A 2 49.97 -9.63 -16.53
N LYS A 3 49.47 -10.46 -15.62
CA LYS A 3 48.36 -11.39 -15.89
C LYS A 3 47.40 -11.39 -14.71
N LEU A 4 46.59 -10.33 -14.65
CA LEU A 4 45.55 -10.14 -13.64
C LEU A 4 44.28 -9.72 -14.39
N ILE A 5 43.72 -10.62 -15.19
CA ILE A 5 42.47 -10.39 -15.92
C ILE A 5 41.70 -11.70 -16.00
N THR A 6 41.08 -12.16 -14.91
CA THR A 6 39.90 -13.04 -14.98
C THR A 6 39.17 -13.06 -13.63
N LEU A 7 38.62 -11.92 -13.20
CA LEU A 7 37.64 -11.89 -12.11
C LEU A 7 36.70 -10.69 -12.23
N ILE A 8 35.98 -10.62 -13.34
CA ILE A 8 34.85 -9.70 -13.52
C ILE A 8 33.82 -10.50 -14.31
N ILE A 9 32.54 -10.30 -14.03
CA ILE A 9 31.35 -11.00 -14.58
C ILE A 9 30.80 -12.07 -13.61
N LEU A 10 30.45 -11.66 -12.39
CA LEU A 10 29.36 -12.28 -11.63
C LEU A 10 28.73 -11.26 -10.66
N THR A 11 28.34 -10.09 -11.17
CA THR A 11 27.70 -9.03 -10.36
C THR A 11 26.44 -8.44 -11.00
N ILE A 12 25.88 -9.08 -12.03
CA ILE A 12 24.74 -8.51 -12.77
C ILE A 12 23.61 -9.53 -12.89
N THR A 13 22.83 -9.74 -11.82
CA THR A 13 21.46 -10.30 -11.93
C THR A 13 20.51 -9.97 -10.76
N LEU A 14 20.89 -9.18 -9.76
CA LEU A 14 20.03 -8.96 -8.57
C LEU A 14 19.25 -7.63 -8.55
N ILE A 15 19.22 -6.87 -9.64
CA ILE A 15 18.58 -5.53 -9.68
C ILE A 15 17.41 -5.53 -10.67
N SER A 16 16.32 -6.23 -10.40
CA SER A 16 15.08 -6.00 -11.18
C SER A 16 13.78 -6.51 -10.53
N CYS A 17 13.67 -6.54 -9.19
CA CYS A 17 12.36 -6.85 -8.59
C CYS A 17 11.34 -5.74 -8.87
N ASP A 18 11.80 -4.48 -8.95
CA ASP A 18 10.95 -3.31 -9.21
C ASP A 18 10.29 -3.34 -10.59
N SER A 19 10.91 -4.01 -11.58
CA SER A 19 10.36 -4.13 -12.94
C SER A 19 9.04 -4.91 -13.02
N ILE A 20 8.75 -5.75 -12.00
CA ILE A 20 7.54 -6.58 -11.98
C ILE A 20 6.43 -5.91 -11.15
N THR A 21 6.78 -5.18 -10.09
CA THR A 21 5.79 -4.61 -9.14
C THR A 21 5.55 -3.12 -9.30
N GLY A 22 6.37 -2.44 -10.11
CA GLY A 22 6.42 -0.98 -10.22
C GLY A 22 7.32 -0.33 -9.17
N GLU A 23 7.67 0.93 -9.42
CA GLU A 23 8.46 1.79 -8.54
C GLU A 23 7.56 2.41 -7.46
N GLU A 24 7.92 2.29 -6.18
CA GLU A 24 7.21 3.01 -5.11
C GLU A 24 7.45 4.51 -5.23
N ILE A 25 6.36 5.25 -5.46
CA ILE A 25 6.39 6.71 -5.59
C ILE A 25 5.90 7.42 -4.32
N GLY A 26 5.28 6.70 -3.39
CA GLY A 26 4.88 7.23 -2.09
C GLY A 26 4.05 6.27 -1.26
N ARG A 27 3.80 6.67 0.00
CA ARG A 27 3.05 5.86 0.96
C ARG A 27 2.26 6.70 1.97
N LEU A 28 1.20 6.10 2.50
CA LEU A 28 0.42 6.59 3.64
C LEU A 28 0.58 5.63 4.81
N ALA A 29 1.46 5.96 5.75
CA ALA A 29 1.65 5.20 6.99
C ALA A 29 0.52 5.51 7.99
N ILE A 30 -0.66 4.90 7.80
CA ILE A 30 -1.86 5.18 8.60
C ILE A 30 -1.76 4.49 9.95
N ASN A 31 -1.49 3.18 9.98
CA ASN A 31 -1.14 2.37 11.16
C ASN A 31 -2.08 2.45 12.39
N GLU A 32 -3.22 3.14 12.28
CA GLU A 32 -4.20 3.31 13.35
C GLU A 32 -5.61 3.43 12.78
N VAL A 33 -6.59 2.79 13.46
CA VAL A 33 -8.00 2.88 13.08
C VAL A 33 -8.57 4.23 13.50
N SER A 34 -9.23 4.91 12.57
CA SER A 34 -10.06 6.08 12.89
C SER A 34 -11.34 5.65 13.60
N THR A 35 -11.60 6.21 14.79
CA THR A 35 -12.75 5.83 15.64
C THR A 35 -13.72 7.00 15.83
N GLY A 36 -15.00 6.76 15.56
CA GLY A 36 -16.05 7.78 15.74
C GLY A 36 -15.92 8.99 14.82
N LYS A 37 -16.59 10.09 15.18
CA LYS A 37 -16.59 11.34 14.39
C LYS A 37 -15.34 12.19 14.65
N ASP A 38 -14.78 12.09 15.85
CA ASP A 38 -13.82 13.06 16.37
C ASP A 38 -12.36 12.56 16.37
N HIS A 39 -12.12 11.26 16.15
CA HIS A 39 -10.78 10.67 16.08
C HIS A 39 -10.50 10.13 14.67
N LYS A 40 -10.13 11.02 13.75
CA LYS A 40 -9.72 10.67 12.38
C LYS A 40 -8.20 10.81 12.22
N ILE A 41 -7.52 9.68 12.02
CA ILE A 41 -6.09 9.65 11.72
C ILE A 41 -5.91 9.80 10.22
N LEU A 42 -5.90 11.06 9.75
CA LEU A 42 -5.71 11.39 8.35
C LEU A 42 -4.22 11.44 8.00
N LYS A 43 -3.83 10.70 6.97
CA LYS A 43 -2.51 10.83 6.33
C LYS A 43 -2.67 11.36 4.93
N GLU A 44 -1.67 12.08 4.43
CA GLU A 44 -1.67 12.60 3.07
C GLU A 44 -0.33 12.42 2.37
N PHE A 45 -0.41 12.29 1.05
CA PHE A 45 0.72 12.16 0.13
C PHE A 45 0.39 12.97 -1.12
N THR A 46 1.32 13.81 -1.57
CA THR A 46 1.15 14.67 -2.74
C THR A 46 2.28 14.41 -3.74
N ILE A 47 1.93 14.32 -5.02
CA ILE A 47 2.86 14.04 -6.11
C ILE A 47 2.37 14.65 -7.43
N ASP A 48 3.32 15.07 -8.26
CA ASP A 48 3.04 15.45 -9.64
C ASP A 48 3.00 14.21 -10.53
N LEU A 49 1.87 14.00 -11.21
CA LEU A 49 1.64 12.87 -12.11
C LEU A 49 1.41 13.35 -13.54
N LYS A 50 1.78 12.50 -14.48
CA LYS A 50 1.62 12.75 -15.91
C LYS A 50 0.43 11.98 -16.46
N LYS A 51 -0.23 12.56 -17.47
CA LYS A 51 -1.27 11.86 -18.22
C LYS A 51 -0.72 10.54 -18.75
N GLY A 52 -1.46 9.46 -18.52
CA GLY A 52 -1.08 8.11 -18.92
C GLY A 52 -0.27 7.35 -17.86
N ASP A 53 0.15 7.98 -16.76
CA ASP A 53 0.76 7.26 -15.64
C ASP A 53 -0.22 6.19 -15.12
N GLU A 54 0.27 4.96 -14.93
CA GLU A 54 -0.47 3.88 -14.27
C GLU A 54 0.02 3.73 -12.83
N ILE A 55 -0.88 4.00 -11.87
CA ILE A 55 -0.58 3.97 -10.45
C ILE A 55 -1.28 2.77 -9.82
N GLY A 56 -0.50 1.78 -9.39
CA GLY A 56 -0.95 0.70 -8.54
C GLY A 56 -1.17 1.18 -7.11
N ILE A 57 -2.30 0.81 -6.52
CA ILE A 57 -2.58 1.01 -5.09
C ILE A 57 -2.44 -0.33 -4.39
N TRP A 58 -1.56 -0.36 -3.40
CA TRP A 58 -1.22 -1.54 -2.63
C TRP A 58 -1.51 -1.33 -1.15
N SER A 59 -1.86 -2.40 -0.45
CA SER A 59 -1.95 -2.46 1.01
C SER A 59 -0.74 -3.21 1.54
N ASP A 60 -0.05 -2.62 2.52
CA ASP A 60 1.02 -3.29 3.26
C ASP A 60 0.59 -3.43 4.72
N MET A 61 0.39 -4.68 5.14
CA MET A 61 -0.36 -5.03 6.32
C MET A 61 0.45 -5.94 7.23
N ASP A 62 0.31 -5.72 8.53
CA ASP A 62 0.68 -6.61 9.62
C ASP A 62 -0.32 -6.40 10.75
N ILE A 63 -1.24 -7.36 10.90
CA ILE A 63 -2.37 -7.29 11.82
C ILE A 63 -2.51 -8.58 12.62
N GLN A 64 -3.06 -8.42 13.82
CA GLN A 64 -3.43 -9.53 14.69
C GLN A 64 -4.85 -9.30 15.23
N TYR A 65 -5.68 -10.34 15.26
CA TYR A 65 -7.03 -10.25 15.83
C TYR A 65 -7.61 -11.61 16.17
N THR A 66 -8.62 -11.64 17.03
CA THR A 66 -9.46 -12.81 17.30
C THR A 66 -10.88 -12.57 16.79
N GLY A 67 -11.47 -13.57 16.14
CA GLY A 67 -12.82 -13.47 15.56
C GLY A 67 -12.84 -12.73 14.23
N GLU A 68 -13.94 -12.05 13.94
CA GLU A 68 -14.13 -11.35 12.66
C GLU A 68 -13.64 -9.90 12.74
N VAL A 69 -12.91 -9.48 11.70
CA VAL A 69 -12.47 -8.11 11.48
C VAL A 69 -12.65 -7.79 10.00
N THR A 70 -13.26 -6.64 9.71
CA THR A 70 -13.24 -6.03 8.38
C THR A 70 -12.45 -4.74 8.48
N LEU A 71 -11.54 -4.51 7.55
CA LEU A 71 -10.74 -3.30 7.42
C LEU A 71 -11.09 -2.61 6.11
N THR A 72 -11.05 -1.28 6.11
CA THR A 72 -11.22 -0.51 4.88
C THR A 72 -10.35 0.73 4.91
N PHE A 73 -9.44 0.86 3.95
CA PHE A 73 -8.83 2.14 3.66
C PHE A 73 -9.81 2.99 2.87
N LYS A 74 -10.08 4.21 3.34
CA LYS A 74 -10.85 5.21 2.59
C LYS A 74 -9.88 6.25 2.06
N LEU A 75 -9.62 6.22 0.76
CA LEU A 75 -8.73 7.15 0.08
C LEU A 75 -9.56 8.23 -0.61
N THR A 76 -9.25 9.50 -0.36
CA THR A 76 -9.81 10.64 -1.08
C THR A 76 -8.73 11.26 -1.95
N MET A 77 -9.02 11.37 -3.24
CA MET A 77 -8.10 11.89 -4.24
C MET A 77 -8.47 13.33 -4.63
N PHE A 78 -7.46 14.18 -4.73
CA PHE A 78 -7.57 15.57 -5.15
C PHE A 78 -6.67 15.82 -6.35
N LYS A 79 -7.13 16.61 -7.31
CA LYS A 79 -6.36 17.14 -8.43
C LYS A 79 -6.33 18.66 -8.33
N ASN A 80 -5.15 19.26 -8.24
CA ASN A 80 -4.98 20.70 -8.02
C ASN A 80 -5.90 21.21 -6.88
N SER A 81 -5.87 20.52 -5.74
CA SER A 81 -6.69 20.79 -4.54
C SER A 81 -8.21 20.60 -4.68
N LYS A 82 -8.73 20.23 -5.86
CA LYS A 82 -10.14 19.87 -6.04
C LYS A 82 -10.34 18.38 -5.83
N ARG A 83 -11.23 17.99 -4.93
CA ARG A 83 -11.59 16.57 -4.73
C ARG A 83 -12.19 16.01 -6.02
N ILE A 84 -11.69 14.86 -6.48
CA ILE A 84 -12.15 14.20 -7.70
C ILE A 84 -12.72 12.80 -7.46
N ALA A 85 -12.27 12.08 -6.41
CA ALA A 85 -12.75 10.74 -6.14
C ALA A 85 -12.61 10.36 -4.65
N THR A 86 -13.38 9.35 -4.26
CA THR A 86 -13.16 8.57 -3.04
C THR A 86 -13.13 7.09 -3.44
N ILE A 87 -12.16 6.35 -2.90
CA ILE A 87 -11.93 4.93 -3.18
C ILE A 87 -11.92 4.23 -1.83
N ASP A 88 -12.80 3.25 -1.66
CA ASP A 88 -12.80 2.36 -0.52
C ASP A 88 -12.07 1.07 -0.91
N ILE A 89 -11.07 0.68 -0.14
CA ILE A 89 -10.20 -0.48 -0.41
C ILE A 89 -10.30 -1.42 0.78
N ASP A 90 -10.83 -2.63 0.55
CA ASP A 90 -10.59 -3.75 1.45
C ASP A 90 -9.15 -4.23 1.24
N PRO A 91 -8.26 -4.13 2.24
CA PRO A 91 -6.87 -4.52 2.05
C PRO A 91 -6.71 -6.01 1.76
N THR A 92 -7.71 -6.83 2.11
CA THR A 92 -7.69 -8.29 1.93
C THR A 92 -8.14 -8.73 0.55
N ASP A 93 -8.87 -7.87 -0.17
CA ASP A 93 -9.22 -8.06 -1.59
C ASP A 93 -8.07 -7.57 -2.47
N LYS A 94 -7.23 -8.53 -2.88
CA LYS A 94 -5.98 -8.29 -3.60
C LYS A 94 -5.81 -9.29 -4.72
N TYR A 95 -5.29 -8.84 -5.85
CA TYR A 95 -5.06 -9.68 -7.03
C TYR A 95 -3.59 -10.05 -7.27
N ILE A 96 -2.66 -9.28 -6.67
CA ILE A 96 -1.24 -9.65 -6.57
C ILE A 96 -0.86 -9.59 -5.09
N THR A 97 -0.09 -10.58 -4.63
CA THR A 97 0.34 -10.67 -3.24
C THR A 97 1.82 -11.00 -3.15
N ILE A 98 2.53 -10.36 -2.22
CA ILE A 98 3.94 -10.54 -1.93
C ILE A 98 4.10 -10.76 -0.42
N GLY A 99 4.92 -11.74 -0.04
CA GLY A 99 5.32 -11.94 1.35
C GLY A 99 4.18 -12.32 2.31
N GLU A 100 3.09 -12.91 1.81
CA GLU A 100 1.94 -13.25 2.65
C GLU A 100 2.26 -14.36 3.65
N MET A 101 2.02 -14.05 4.92
CA MET A 101 2.10 -14.96 6.04
C MET A 101 0.81 -14.85 6.82
N GLN A 102 -0.02 -15.90 6.78
CA GLN A 102 -1.26 -15.97 7.53
C GLN A 102 -1.25 -17.19 8.43
N LYS A 103 -1.50 -16.99 9.72
CA LYS A 103 -1.58 -18.05 10.72
C LYS A 103 -2.84 -17.88 11.55
N SER A 104 -3.67 -18.92 11.61
CA SER A 104 -4.87 -18.92 12.44
C SER A 104 -4.87 -20.13 13.39
N ILE A 105 -4.82 -19.88 14.69
CA ILE A 105 -4.87 -20.91 15.74
C ILE A 105 -5.87 -20.48 16.81
N ASN A 106 -6.82 -21.36 17.15
CA ASN A 106 -7.85 -21.11 18.16
C ASN A 106 -8.63 -19.79 17.94
N GLY A 107 -8.91 -19.44 16.68
CA GLY A 107 -9.64 -18.22 16.32
C GLY A 107 -8.83 -16.93 16.39
N LYS A 108 -7.56 -16.99 16.82
CA LYS A 108 -6.60 -15.90 16.71
C LYS A 108 -5.90 -15.97 15.36
N THR A 109 -5.90 -14.87 14.64
CA THR A 109 -5.24 -14.69 13.34
C THR A 109 -4.08 -13.70 13.49
N ASP A 110 -2.92 -14.09 12.98
CA ASP A 110 -1.77 -13.25 12.70
C ASP A 110 -1.61 -13.20 11.18
N TRP A 111 -1.62 -12.01 10.58
CA TRP A 111 -1.61 -11.86 9.13
C TRP A 111 -0.76 -10.67 8.69
N SER A 112 0.27 -10.96 7.89
CA SER A 112 1.07 -9.95 7.22
C SER A 112 1.16 -10.21 5.72
N PHE A 113 1.11 -9.16 4.91
CA PHE A 113 1.23 -9.22 3.46
C PHE A 113 1.42 -7.83 2.84
N THR A 114 2.00 -7.79 1.64
CA THR A 114 1.88 -6.65 0.73
C THR A 114 1.04 -7.07 -0.48
N GLY A 115 -0.06 -6.37 -0.78
CA GLY A 115 -1.02 -6.78 -1.80
C GLY A 115 -1.45 -5.64 -2.72
N LYS A 116 -1.49 -5.87 -4.04
CA LYS A 116 -2.04 -4.91 -5.01
C LYS A 116 -3.56 -5.05 -5.00
N ASN A 117 -4.25 -3.97 -4.63
CA ASN A 117 -5.71 -3.96 -4.55
C ASN A 117 -6.33 -3.46 -5.85
N THR A 118 -5.80 -2.37 -6.40
CA THR A 118 -6.32 -1.78 -7.63
C THR A 118 -5.25 -0.97 -8.38
N SER A 119 -5.61 -0.42 -9.53
CA SER A 119 -4.78 0.52 -10.30
C SER A 119 -5.61 1.69 -10.81
N LEU A 120 -4.94 2.81 -11.06
CA LEU A 120 -5.49 4.06 -11.55
C LEU A 120 -4.71 4.48 -12.80
N THR A 121 -5.41 4.91 -13.85
CA THR A 121 -4.76 5.62 -14.97
C THR A 121 -4.97 7.12 -14.79
N ILE A 122 -3.91 7.90 -14.94
CA ILE A 122 -3.96 9.36 -14.76
C ILE A 122 -4.43 10.04 -16.04
N ASP A 123 -5.52 10.80 -15.95
CA ASP A 123 -6.16 11.39 -17.13
C ASP A 123 -5.49 12.68 -17.61
N ASP A 124 -4.78 13.39 -16.73
CA ASP A 124 -4.19 14.71 -17.01
C ASP A 124 -2.92 14.97 -16.19
N ASP A 125 -2.01 15.77 -16.76
CA ASP A 125 -0.88 16.35 -16.05
C ASP A 125 -1.36 17.27 -14.93
N ALA A 126 -1.08 16.93 -13.67
CA ALA A 126 -1.44 17.74 -12.51
C ALA A 126 -0.70 17.30 -11.24
N THR A 127 -0.85 18.12 -10.19
CA THR A 127 -0.53 17.72 -8.83
C THR A 127 -1.70 16.95 -8.24
N TYR A 128 -1.44 15.71 -7.82
CA TYR A 128 -2.40 14.84 -7.15
C TYR A 128 -2.09 14.74 -5.67
N THR A 129 -3.12 14.84 -4.83
CA THR A 129 -3.03 14.57 -3.40
C THR A 129 -3.95 13.41 -3.03
N PHE A 130 -3.39 12.40 -2.37
CA PHE A 130 -4.12 11.28 -1.79
C PHE A 130 -4.21 11.50 -0.29
N LYS A 131 -5.41 11.41 0.26
CA LYS A 131 -5.63 11.45 1.71
C LYS A 131 -6.31 10.18 2.16
N GLY A 132 -5.77 9.52 3.17
CA GLY A 132 -6.24 8.21 3.61
C GLY A 132 -6.60 8.17 5.09
N ILE A 133 -7.63 7.41 5.40
CA ILE A 133 -7.93 6.92 6.74
C ILE A 133 -8.14 5.41 6.69
N LEU A 134 -7.96 4.74 7.82
CA LEU A 134 -8.33 3.35 8.02
C LEU A 134 -9.55 3.28 8.93
N VAL A 135 -10.55 2.48 8.54
CA VAL A 135 -11.69 2.14 9.39
C VAL A 135 -11.75 0.63 9.58
N ALA A 136 -12.29 0.20 10.72
CA ALA A 136 -12.43 -1.21 11.06
C ALA A 136 -13.78 -1.49 11.71
N THR A 137 -14.24 -2.73 11.63
CA THR A 137 -15.31 -3.20 12.52
C THR A 137 -14.84 -3.15 13.98
N LYS A 138 -15.77 -2.96 14.92
CA LYS A 138 -15.43 -2.88 16.34
C LYS A 138 -14.94 -4.24 16.82
N ASN A 139 -13.63 -4.36 17.06
CA ASN A 139 -13.00 -5.54 17.62
C ASN A 139 -11.91 -5.11 18.61
N SER A 140 -12.10 -5.43 19.90
CA SER A 140 -11.15 -5.03 20.96
C SER A 140 -9.83 -5.80 20.95
N THR A 141 -9.74 -6.86 20.16
CA THR A 141 -8.53 -7.68 20.02
C THR A 141 -7.71 -7.33 18.80
N LEU A 142 -8.23 -6.46 17.92
CA LEU A 142 -7.52 -5.99 16.74
C LEU A 142 -6.30 -5.18 17.16
N GLN A 143 -5.14 -5.64 16.73
CA GLN A 143 -3.86 -4.95 16.81
C GLN A 143 -3.37 -4.67 15.39
N ILE A 144 -2.94 -3.44 15.16
CA ILE A 144 -2.35 -3.00 13.89
C ILE A 144 -0.89 -2.70 14.18
N ASN A 145 -0.01 -3.58 13.71
CA ASN A 145 1.43 -3.33 13.71
C ASN A 145 1.80 -2.50 12.48
N GLN A 146 1.14 -2.79 11.36
CA GLN A 146 1.30 -2.08 10.10
C GLN A 146 -0.02 -2.08 9.31
N ALA A 147 -0.39 -0.92 8.78
CA ALA A 147 -1.49 -0.71 7.87
C ALA A 147 -1.21 0.53 7.02
N GLU A 148 -0.64 0.30 5.85
CA GLU A 148 -0.17 1.35 4.96
C GLU A 148 -0.72 1.19 3.56
N VAL A 149 -0.94 2.33 2.90
CA VAL A 149 -1.24 2.34 1.47
C VAL A 149 0.02 2.75 0.73
N ILE A 150 0.46 1.92 -0.21
CA ILE A 150 1.62 2.17 -1.06
C ILE A 150 1.15 2.49 -2.47
N PHE A 151 1.71 3.55 -3.05
CA PHE A 151 1.51 3.92 -4.45
C PHE A 151 2.72 3.49 -5.26
N LYS A 152 2.50 2.68 -6.30
CA LYS A 152 3.56 2.24 -7.20
C LYS A 152 3.25 2.67 -8.64
N ARG A 153 4.20 3.30 -9.31
CA ARG A 153 4.11 3.59 -10.76
C ARG A 153 4.57 2.37 -11.54
N SER A 154 3.75 1.90 -12.47
CA SER A 154 4.09 0.78 -13.39
C SER A 154 4.75 1.30 -14.67
#